data_AF-A0A945E8G7-F1
#
_entry.id   AF-A0A945E8G7-F1
#
_cell.length_a   1.000
_cell.length_b   1.000
_cell.length_c   1.000
_cell.angle_alpha   90.00
_cell.angle_beta   90.00
_cell.angle_gamma   90.00
#
_symmetry.space_group_name_H-M   'P 1'
#
loop_
_entity.id
_entity.type
_entity.pdbx_description
1 polymer ?
#
loop_
_entity_poly.entity_id
_entity_poly.type
_entity_poly.pdbx_seq_one_letter_code
_entity_poly.pdbx_strand_id
1 'polypeptide(L)'
;MAPKHTVAIDAEALAGRRFEYQEDISLVEDLDLMELTPGGDLNWLEDIHLLEEQGTPAVFDRYSNAFLKIYFEIPEGREDELARKVLMKHLISGNSYGIQLKEKHCKFHQVELGPWVADSKSVGDNYQRPILEGWDPPAH
;
A
#
# COMPACT_ATOMS: atom_id res chain seq x y z
N MET A 1 -26.49 -15.63 5.74
CA MET A 1 -25.15 -16.25 5.76
C MET A 1 -24.24 -15.33 6.55
N ALA A 2 -23.60 -15.82 7.62
CA ALA A 2 -22.55 -15.04 8.29
C ALA A 2 -21.36 -14.86 7.32
N PRO A 3 -20.68 -13.71 7.32
CA PRO A 3 -19.50 -13.52 6.48
C PRO A 3 -18.45 -14.58 6.85
N LYS A 4 -17.97 -15.34 5.87
CA LYS A 4 -16.81 -16.22 6.05
C LYS A 4 -15.65 -15.33 6.47
N HIS A 5 -15.08 -15.58 7.65
CA HIS A 5 -13.80 -14.99 8.03
C HIS A 5 -12.74 -15.46 7.04
N THR A 6 -12.44 -14.66 6.04
CA THR A 6 -11.26 -14.85 5.19
C THR A 6 -10.05 -14.45 6.01
N VAL A 7 -9.11 -15.37 6.17
CA VAL A 7 -7.81 -15.14 6.85
C VAL A 7 -6.91 -14.20 6.04
N ALA A 8 -7.23 -14.03 4.75
CA ALA A 8 -6.52 -13.16 3.83
C ALA A 8 -7.00 -11.71 3.91
N ILE A 9 -6.05 -10.80 4.10
CA ILE A 9 -6.24 -9.36 4.03
C ILE A 9 -5.89 -8.96 2.59
N ASP A 10 -6.90 -9.03 1.72
CA ASP A 10 -6.80 -8.68 0.30
C ASP A 10 -7.10 -7.19 0.11
N ALA A 11 -6.26 -6.50 -0.67
CA ALA A 11 -6.41 -5.05 -0.85
C ALA A 11 -7.71 -4.65 -1.56
N GLU A 12 -8.22 -5.46 -2.51
CA GLU A 12 -9.50 -5.21 -3.18
C GLU A 12 -10.66 -5.42 -2.19
N ALA A 13 -10.58 -6.43 -1.33
CA ALA A 13 -11.55 -6.68 -0.27
C ALA A 13 -11.62 -5.53 0.75
N LEU A 14 -10.47 -4.97 1.14
CA LEU A 14 -10.41 -3.79 2.01
C LEU A 14 -10.94 -2.53 1.31
N ALA A 15 -10.66 -2.37 0.01
CA ALA A 15 -11.06 -1.20 -0.76
C ALA A 15 -12.51 -1.25 -1.28
N GLY A 16 -13.12 -2.44 -1.32
CA GLY A 16 -14.44 -2.66 -1.91
C GLY A 16 -14.50 -2.46 -3.43
N ARG A 17 -13.35 -2.45 -4.11
CA ARG A 17 -13.24 -2.30 -5.57
C ARG A 17 -11.99 -3.00 -6.10
N ARG A 18 -12.01 -3.31 -7.40
CA ARG A 18 -10.84 -3.84 -8.12
C ARG A 18 -9.94 -2.73 -8.62
N PHE A 19 -8.67 -3.03 -8.85
CA PHE A 19 -7.72 -2.09 -9.44
C PHE A 19 -7.28 -2.57 -10.83
N GLU A 20 -7.40 -1.72 -11.85
CA GLU A 20 -7.18 -2.10 -13.25
C GLU A 20 -5.76 -2.62 -13.54
N TYR A 21 -4.76 -2.07 -12.87
CA TYR A 21 -3.35 -2.48 -13.00
C TYR A 21 -3.04 -3.86 -12.41
N GLN A 22 -4.00 -4.54 -11.79
CA GLN A 22 -3.86 -5.96 -11.42
C GLN A 22 -4.14 -6.88 -12.61
N GLU A 23 -4.87 -6.40 -13.62
CA GLU A 23 -5.38 -7.20 -14.74
C GLU A 23 -4.69 -6.84 -16.06
N ASP A 24 -4.10 -5.64 -16.17
CA ASP A 24 -3.47 -5.14 -17.38
C ASP A 24 -2.02 -4.67 -17.14
N ILE A 25 -1.07 -5.43 -17.68
CA ILE A 25 0.37 -5.15 -17.60
C ILE A 25 0.75 -3.81 -18.25
N SER A 26 0.00 -3.36 -19.27
CA SER A 26 0.31 -2.11 -19.99
C SER A 26 0.15 -0.87 -19.10
N LEU A 27 -0.59 -0.97 -18.00
CA LEU A 27 -0.82 0.12 -17.04
C LEU A 27 0.36 0.35 -16.08
N VAL A 28 1.35 -0.55 -16.10
CA VAL A 28 2.52 -0.52 -15.22
C VAL A 28 3.85 -0.67 -15.97
N GLU A 29 3.84 -1.14 -17.23
CA GLU A 29 5.05 -1.47 -17.97
C GLU A 29 5.96 -0.26 -18.21
N ASP A 30 5.37 0.92 -18.45
CA ASP A 30 6.04 2.19 -18.73
C ASP A 30 6.58 2.90 -17.48
N LEU A 31 6.29 2.39 -16.29
CA LEU A 31 6.75 3.01 -15.04
C LEU A 31 8.27 2.91 -14.91
N ASP A 32 8.92 4.06 -14.77
CA ASP A 32 10.32 4.13 -14.40
C ASP A 32 10.44 4.07 -12.87
N LEU A 33 10.91 2.93 -12.35
CA LEU A 33 11.12 2.75 -10.91
C LEU A 33 12.12 3.74 -10.34
N MET A 34 13.15 4.14 -11.10
CA MET A 34 14.16 5.10 -10.64
C MET A 34 13.55 6.49 -10.48
N GLU A 35 12.70 6.91 -11.43
CA GLU A 35 11.98 8.18 -11.36
C GLU A 35 10.98 8.20 -10.20
N LEU A 36 10.29 7.08 -9.97
CA LEU A 36 9.30 6.94 -8.91
C LEU A 36 9.92 6.81 -7.51
N THR A 37 11.22 6.52 -7.42
CA THR A 37 11.95 6.41 -6.15
C THR A 37 13.17 7.35 -6.09
N PRO A 38 12.96 8.68 -6.07
CA PRO A 38 14.05 9.63 -5.93
C PRO A 38 14.73 9.49 -4.57
N GLY A 39 16.06 9.46 -4.56
CA GLY A 39 16.86 9.35 -3.33
C GLY A 39 18.15 8.55 -3.47
N GLY A 40 18.36 7.87 -4.61
CA GLY A 40 19.59 7.11 -4.91
C GLY A 40 19.79 5.83 -4.09
N ASP A 41 19.09 5.71 -2.96
CA ASP A 41 19.04 4.51 -2.12
C ASP A 41 17.84 3.63 -2.51
N LEU A 42 18.12 2.64 -3.37
CA LEU A 42 17.13 1.69 -3.89
C LEU A 42 16.94 0.47 -2.98
N ASN A 43 17.64 0.38 -1.84
CA ASN A 43 17.62 -0.81 -0.98
C ASN A 43 16.19 -1.25 -0.62
N TRP A 44 15.26 -0.30 -0.48
CA TRP A 44 13.87 -0.62 -0.16
C TRP A 44 13.07 -1.20 -1.34
N LEU A 45 13.41 -0.84 -2.58
CA LEU A 45 12.80 -1.45 -3.78
C LEU A 45 13.29 -2.88 -3.92
N GLU A 46 14.56 -3.14 -3.61
CA GLU A 46 15.15 -4.48 -3.67
C GLU A 46 14.42 -5.46 -2.76
N ASP A 47 13.97 -5.00 -1.59
CA ASP A 47 13.15 -5.76 -0.62
C ASP A 47 11.71 -6.05 -1.07
N ILE A 48 11.31 -5.63 -2.28
CA ILE A 48 10.02 -5.98 -2.89
C ILE A 48 10.23 -7.16 -3.83
N HIS A 49 9.53 -8.25 -3.53
CA HIS A 49 9.56 -9.47 -4.33
C HIS A 49 8.15 -9.88 -4.76
N LEU A 50 8.07 -10.63 -5.85
CA LEU A 50 6.86 -11.37 -6.17
C LEU A 50 6.65 -12.46 -5.10
N LEU A 51 5.46 -12.47 -4.52
CA LEU A 51 5.01 -13.46 -3.56
C LEU A 51 3.78 -14.18 -4.13
N GLU A 52 3.17 -15.03 -3.32
CA GLU A 52 1.96 -15.75 -3.66
C GLU A 52 0.94 -15.65 -2.53
N GLU A 53 -0.32 -15.39 -2.88
CA GLU A 53 -1.45 -15.49 -1.97
C GLU A 53 -2.48 -16.49 -2.53
N GLN A 54 -2.64 -17.62 -1.85
CA GLN A 54 -3.62 -18.67 -2.22
C GLN A 54 -3.46 -19.16 -3.67
N GLY A 55 -2.23 -19.41 -4.13
CA GLY A 55 -1.97 -19.84 -5.51
C GLY A 55 -2.02 -18.72 -6.55
N THR A 56 -2.22 -17.46 -6.13
CA THR A 56 -2.21 -16.30 -7.04
C THR A 56 -0.95 -15.47 -6.81
N PRO A 57 -0.20 -15.10 -7.86
CA PRO A 57 0.92 -14.16 -7.74
C PRO A 57 0.47 -12.86 -7.08
N ALA A 58 1.25 -12.34 -6.14
CA ALA A 58 0.87 -11.15 -5.38
C ALA A 58 2.09 -10.37 -4.91
N VAL A 59 1.90 -9.08 -4.63
CA VAL A 59 2.90 -8.23 -3.97
C VAL A 59 2.35 -7.71 -2.65
N PHE A 60 3.18 -7.65 -1.61
CA PHE A 60 2.77 -7.23 -0.28
C PHE A 60 2.88 -5.71 -0.11
N ASP A 61 1.76 -5.05 0.19
CA ASP A 61 1.74 -3.65 0.61
C ASP A 61 1.89 -3.54 2.13
N ARG A 62 3.07 -3.12 2.58
CA ARG A 62 3.38 -2.92 4.01
C ARG A 62 2.51 -1.85 4.67
N TYR A 63 1.95 -0.89 3.93
CA TYR A 63 1.15 0.19 4.52
C TYR A 63 -0.25 -0.27 4.88
N SER A 64 -0.86 -1.09 4.04
CA SER A 64 -2.16 -1.69 4.33
C SER A 64 -2.05 -3.04 5.06
N ASN A 65 -0.85 -3.63 5.13
CA ASN A 65 -0.64 -5.02 5.56
C ASN A 65 -1.51 -6.00 4.76
N ALA A 66 -1.58 -5.79 3.45
CA ALA A 66 -2.44 -6.53 2.54
C ALA A 66 -1.66 -7.00 1.31
N PHE A 67 -2.14 -8.08 0.69
CA PHE A 67 -1.64 -8.52 -0.61
C PHE A 67 -2.42 -7.86 -1.75
N LEU A 68 -1.67 -7.49 -2.80
CA LEU A 68 -2.17 -7.07 -4.10
C LEU A 68 -1.94 -8.21 -5.08
N LYS A 69 -3.00 -8.93 -5.44
CA LYS A 69 -2.95 -10.00 -6.43
C LYS A 69 -2.67 -9.45 -7.84
N ILE A 70 -1.95 -10.23 -8.64
CA ILE A 70 -1.64 -9.97 -10.04
C ILE A 70 -2.29 -11.07 -10.88
N TYR A 71 -3.11 -10.67 -11.85
CA TYR A 71 -3.95 -11.56 -12.65
C TYR A 71 -3.53 -11.67 -14.11
N PHE A 72 -2.59 -10.83 -14.57
CA PHE A 72 -1.97 -10.95 -15.88
C PHE A 72 -0.78 -11.93 -15.86
N GLU A 73 -0.42 -12.45 -17.04
CA GLU A 73 0.77 -13.31 -17.19
C GLU A 73 2.06 -12.51 -16.93
N ILE A 74 2.87 -13.01 -16.00
CA ILE A 74 4.17 -12.43 -15.65
C ILE A 74 5.23 -13.13 -16.51
N PRO A 75 5.96 -12.41 -17.39
CA PRO A 75 7.05 -13.00 -18.16
C PRO A 75 8.17 -13.50 -17.24
N GLU A 76 8.75 -14.66 -17.60
CA GLU A 76 9.88 -15.24 -16.87
C GLU A 76 11.06 -14.25 -16.79
N GLY A 77 11.62 -14.10 -15.58
CA GLY A 77 12.72 -13.17 -15.30
C GLY A 77 12.30 -11.72 -15.06
N ARG A 78 10.99 -11.41 -15.09
CA ARG A 78 10.42 -10.08 -14.78
C ARG A 78 9.56 -10.06 -13.52
N GLU A 79 9.60 -11.11 -12.70
CA GLU A 79 8.73 -11.32 -11.55
C GLU A 79 8.81 -10.16 -10.55
N ASP A 80 10.01 -9.90 -10.02
CA ASP A 80 10.22 -8.85 -9.03
C ASP A 80 10.10 -7.44 -9.62
N GLU A 81 10.47 -7.28 -10.90
CA GLU A 81 10.29 -6.00 -11.61
C GLU A 81 8.80 -5.62 -11.67
N LEU A 82 7.95 -6.57 -12.09
CA LEU A 82 6.51 -6.32 -12.21
C LEU A 82 5.83 -6.23 -10.86
N ALA A 83 6.26 -6.99 -9.85
CA ALA A 83 5.79 -6.84 -8.48
C ALA A 83 6.06 -5.42 -7.95
N ARG A 84 7.28 -4.89 -8.15
CA ARG A 84 7.64 -3.50 -7.81
C ARG A 84 6.76 -2.50 -8.54
N LYS A 85 6.59 -2.66 -9.86
CA LYS A 85 5.78 -1.74 -10.69
C LYS A 85 4.31 -1.73 -10.29
N VAL A 86 3.72 -2.89 -10.01
CA VAL A 86 2.33 -3.00 -9.51
C VAL A 86 2.18 -2.31 -8.15
N LEU A 87 3.09 -2.57 -7.20
CA LEU A 87 3.05 -1.90 -5.90
C LEU A 87 3.22 -0.39 -6.06
N MET A 88 4.19 0.06 -6.85
CA MET A 88 4.39 1.49 -7.10
C MET A 88 3.16 2.15 -7.70
N LYS A 89 2.53 1.53 -8.71
CA LYS A 89 1.27 2.02 -9.28
C LYS A 89 0.19 2.14 -8.22
N HIS A 90 0.05 1.14 -7.36
CA HIS A 90 -0.91 1.13 -6.26
C HIS A 90 -0.68 2.30 -5.29
N LEU A 91 0.58 2.52 -4.88
CA LEU A 91 0.96 3.58 -3.95
C LEU A 91 0.74 4.98 -4.55
N ILE A 92 1.24 5.24 -5.76
CA ILE A 92 1.15 6.58 -6.40
C ILE A 92 -0.28 6.93 -6.81
N SER A 93 -1.13 5.92 -7.06
CA SER A 93 -2.56 6.13 -7.31
C SER A 93 -3.35 6.42 -6.02
N GLY A 94 -2.67 6.45 -4.86
CA GLY A 94 -3.29 6.66 -3.55
C GLY A 94 -4.22 5.53 -3.13
N ASN A 95 -4.05 4.32 -3.67
CA ASN A 95 -4.98 3.21 -3.43
C ASN A 95 -4.68 2.44 -2.15
N SER A 96 -3.51 2.64 -1.55
CA SER A 96 -3.18 2.06 -0.25
C SER A 96 -3.97 2.75 0.86
N TYR A 97 -4.93 2.04 1.44
CA TYR A 97 -5.77 2.59 2.50
C TYR A 97 -4.94 3.03 3.72
N GLY A 98 -3.82 2.34 4.00
CA GLY A 98 -2.91 2.71 5.08
C GLY A 98 -2.36 4.13 4.89
N ILE A 99 -2.04 4.51 3.65
CA ILE A 99 -1.64 5.88 3.31
C ILE A 99 -2.81 6.85 3.49
N GLN A 100 -3.99 6.52 2.96
CA GLN A 100 -5.18 7.38 3.08
C GLN A 100 -5.58 7.66 4.54
N LEU A 101 -5.48 6.64 5.41
CA LEU A 101 -5.87 6.77 6.82
C LEU A 101 -4.84 7.51 7.65
N LYS A 102 -3.56 7.52 7.27
CA LYS A 102 -2.51 8.26 7.99
C LYS A 102 -2.86 9.73 8.12
N GLU A 103 -3.36 10.38 7.08
CA GLU A 103 -3.73 11.79 7.14
C GLU A 103 -4.78 12.09 8.22
N LYS A 104 -5.74 11.18 8.43
CA LYS A 104 -6.84 11.36 9.39
C LYS A 104 -6.52 10.89 10.81
N HIS A 105 -5.67 9.87 10.93
CA HIS A 105 -5.55 9.11 12.17
C HIS A 105 -4.12 9.03 12.71
N CYS A 106 -3.12 9.56 12.00
CA CYS A 106 -1.75 9.52 12.49
C CYS A 106 -1.64 10.33 13.80
N LYS A 107 -1.21 9.66 14.86
CA LYS A 107 -1.12 10.22 16.21
C LYS A 107 0.20 10.94 16.48
N PHE A 108 1.25 10.54 15.77
CA PHE A 108 2.62 11.05 15.95
C PHE A 108 3.11 11.58 14.62
N HIS A 109 4.05 12.53 14.64
CA HIS A 109 4.67 13.05 13.43
C HIS A 109 5.22 11.90 12.57
N GLN A 110 4.76 11.82 11.33
CA GLN A 110 5.29 10.94 10.31
C GLN A 110 5.43 11.74 9.01
N VAL A 111 6.57 11.60 8.35
CA VAL A 111 6.71 12.04 6.97
C VAL A 111 5.81 11.14 6.09
N GLU A 112 4.94 11.77 5.31
CA GLU A 112 4.08 11.13 4.31
C GLU A 112 4.96 10.41 3.27
N LEU A 113 4.46 9.29 2.77
CA LEU A 113 5.26 8.37 1.99
C LEU A 113 5.36 8.83 0.54
N GLY A 114 6.56 8.75 0.00
CA GLY A 114 6.91 9.22 -1.34
C GLY A 114 8.43 9.20 -1.50
N PRO A 115 8.99 9.98 -2.44
CA PRO A 115 10.43 10.23 -2.47
C PRO A 115 10.78 10.75 -1.08
N TRP A 116 11.69 10.13 -0.33
CA TRP A 116 12.14 10.65 0.96
C TRP A 116 13.01 11.89 0.72
N VAL A 117 12.40 12.92 0.15
CA VAL A 117 13.01 14.18 -0.28
C VAL A 117 12.72 15.25 0.76
N ALA A 118 13.52 16.30 0.73
CA ALA A 118 13.52 17.36 1.73
C ALA A 118 12.12 17.98 1.99
N ASP A 119 11.25 18.00 0.97
CA ASP A 119 9.93 18.64 1.02
C ASP A 119 8.75 17.66 1.09
N SER A 120 9.01 16.43 1.57
CA SER A 120 7.95 15.45 1.79
C SER A 120 6.93 15.99 2.81
N LYS A 121 5.64 15.93 2.48
CA LYS A 121 4.55 16.31 3.39
C LYS A 121 4.64 15.51 4.69
N SER A 122 4.23 16.07 5.82
CA SER A 122 4.11 15.34 7.10
C SER A 122 2.65 15.26 7.56
N VAL A 123 2.37 14.25 8.38
CA VAL A 123 1.07 14.01 9.01
C VAL A 123 1.26 13.72 10.51
N GLY A 124 0.21 13.92 11.29
CA GLY A 124 0.20 13.63 12.73
C GLY A 124 0.67 14.76 13.65
N ASP A 125 1.05 15.91 13.10
CA ASP A 125 1.39 17.11 13.88
C ASP A 125 0.18 17.73 14.60
N ASN A 126 -1.04 17.47 14.10
CA ASN A 126 -2.29 18.06 14.57
C ASN A 126 -3.28 17.02 15.12
N TYR A 127 -2.81 15.88 15.64
CA TYR A 127 -3.70 14.85 16.15
C TYR A 127 -4.59 15.37 17.29
N GLN A 128 -5.91 15.19 17.15
CA GLN A 128 -6.86 15.41 18.22
C GLN A 128 -7.44 14.08 18.69
N ARG A 129 -7.46 13.87 20.01
CA ARG A 129 -8.08 12.66 20.57
C ARG A 129 -9.56 12.64 20.20
N PRO A 130 -10.10 11.51 19.72
CA PRO A 130 -11.55 11.37 19.59
C PRO A 130 -12.18 11.48 20.98
N ILE A 131 -13.21 12.33 21.09
CA ILE A 131 -14.04 12.45 22.28
C ILE A 131 -15.28 11.59 22.03
N LEU A 132 -15.46 10.56 22.85
CA LEU A 132 -16.65 9.72 22.82
C LEU A 132 -17.72 10.39 23.70
N GLU A 133 -18.79 10.88 23.07
CA GLU A 133 -19.90 11.49 23.79
C GLU A 133 -20.52 10.48 24.78
N GLY A 134 -20.64 10.88 26.04
CA GLY A 134 -21.17 10.02 27.12
C GLY A 134 -20.20 8.96 27.65
N TRP A 135 -18.93 8.97 27.26
CA TRP A 135 -17.91 8.10 27.83
C TRP A 135 -16.95 8.89 28.73
N ASP A 136 -16.98 8.57 30.03
CA ASP A 136 -15.98 9.05 30.99
C ASP A 136 -14.85 8.02 31.11
N PRO A 137 -13.57 8.46 31.11
CA PRO A 137 -12.46 7.56 31.37
C PRO A 137 -12.58 6.96 32.78
N PRO A 138 -12.20 5.67 32.97
CA PRO A 138 -12.20 5.06 34.28
C PRO A 138 -11.31 5.85 35.24
N ALA A 139 -11.77 6.03 36.49
CA ALA A 139 -10.97 6.66 37.53
C ALA A 139 -9.66 5.86 37.71
N HIS A 140 -8.54 6.58 37.62
CA HIS A 140 -7.18 6.04 37.79
C HIS A 140 -6.95 5.43 39.17
#